data_AF-A0A949W0S8-F1
#
_entry.id   AF-A0A949W0S8-F1
#
_cell.length_a   1.000
_cell.length_b   1.000
_cell.length_c   1.000
_cell.angle_alpha   90.00
_cell.angle_beta   90.00
_cell.angle_gamma   90.00
#
_symmetry.space_group_name_H-M   'P 1'
#
loop_
_entity.id
_entity.type
_entity.pdbx_description
1 polymer ?
#
loop_
_entity_poly.entity_id
_entity_poly.type
_entity_poly.pdbx_seq_one_letter_code
_entity_poly.pdbx_strand_id
1 'polypeptide(L)'
;MFKLLLLLFCIFLSSISPLDACAEQGQAAQGTSTSPITLAVGDLTVTFADNTAFGEFHKSRYNGIASLVHSASPGNLFVPDYAGFNLEHFFGGERLEELFEPREHSMILSQIDSRTVQLHQPPSPRSKVETNQIFKVVPPHSIDIQVRAVLGDLTHFPHGYAGLFWASYIHRPENRAVFFWGRSQEDPTPRWIEAFSEVHGVKSSHLYAEDRFQPFYSADFNVTLANHFSDFQYLEPCYFGRSGKMVFAVFFDRSEGIRFSQSPTGGGGKNPAWDHHFLIRNPEVGKEYGYRARVVYKPFISNEDIRAEFSEWRRQLN
;
A
#
# COMPACT_ATOMS: atom_id res chain seq x y z
N MET A 1 65.88 -20.53 -42.85
CA MET A 1 64.79 -20.03 -43.71
C MET A 1 63.49 -20.31 -42.96
N PHE A 2 62.95 -19.32 -42.25
CA PHE A 2 61.66 -18.64 -42.54
C PHE A 2 60.45 -19.58 -42.35
N LYS A 3 59.43 -19.30 -41.55
CA LYS A 3 59.03 -18.15 -40.72
C LYS A 3 57.91 -18.67 -39.80
N LEU A 4 58.03 -18.47 -38.49
CA LEU A 4 56.93 -18.64 -37.54
C LEU A 4 56.27 -17.26 -37.40
N LEU A 5 55.00 -17.10 -37.80
CA LEU A 5 54.25 -15.86 -37.60
C LEU A 5 52.91 -16.16 -36.91
N LEU A 6 52.87 -15.71 -35.66
CA LEU A 6 51.75 -15.25 -34.84
C LEU A 6 50.41 -15.03 -35.58
N LEU A 7 49.33 -15.62 -35.07
CA LEU A 7 48.01 -15.00 -35.08
C LEU A 7 47.39 -15.16 -33.69
N LEU A 8 47.36 -14.07 -32.92
CA LEU A 8 46.56 -13.97 -31.69
C LEU A 8 45.08 -13.89 -32.09
N PHE A 9 44.25 -14.77 -31.52
CA PHE A 9 42.80 -14.62 -31.53
C PHE A 9 42.38 -13.98 -30.21
N CYS A 10 42.02 -12.70 -30.25
CA CYS A 10 41.39 -12.01 -29.11
C CYS A 10 39.92 -12.44 -29.02
N ILE A 11 39.59 -13.26 -28.02
CA ILE A 11 38.20 -13.52 -27.63
C ILE A 11 37.82 -12.44 -26.62
N PHE A 12 37.00 -11.48 -27.04
CA PHE A 12 36.27 -10.60 -26.12
C PHE A 12 35.10 -11.40 -25.53
N LEU A 13 35.31 -11.98 -24.35
CA LEU A 13 34.23 -12.40 -23.46
C LEU A 13 33.85 -11.19 -22.61
N SER A 14 32.79 -10.50 -23.01
CA SER A 14 32.10 -9.53 -22.17
C SER A 14 31.45 -10.29 -21.01
N SER A 15 32.12 -10.33 -19.88
CA SER A 15 31.56 -10.78 -18.61
C SER A 15 30.47 -9.82 -18.17
N ILE A 16 29.22 -10.26 -18.31
CA ILE A 16 28.07 -9.70 -17.60
C ILE A 16 28.29 -10.00 -16.12
N SER A 17 28.67 -8.99 -15.35
CA SER A 17 28.68 -9.08 -13.89
C SER A 17 27.24 -9.16 -13.40
N PRO A 18 26.83 -10.21 -12.67
CA PRO A 18 25.61 -10.12 -11.89
C PRO A 18 25.84 -9.08 -10.79
N LEU A 19 24.99 -8.05 -10.74
CA LEU A 19 24.90 -7.16 -9.59
C LEU A 19 24.64 -8.03 -8.35
N ASP A 20 25.57 -7.98 -7.41
CA ASP A 20 25.51 -8.63 -6.12
C ASP A 20 24.20 -8.30 -5.41
N ALA A 21 23.28 -9.26 -5.41
CA ALA A 21 22.19 -9.32 -4.47
C ALA A 21 22.74 -9.83 -3.13
N CYS A 22 23.42 -8.96 -2.39
CA CYS A 22 23.59 -9.15 -0.95
C CYS A 22 22.26 -8.83 -0.29
N ALA A 23 21.39 -9.83 -0.25
CA ALA A 23 20.32 -9.89 0.74
C ALA A 23 21.00 -10.09 2.11
N GLU A 24 21.32 -8.99 2.78
CA GLU A 24 21.49 -9.05 4.23
C GLU A 24 20.13 -9.44 4.81
N GLN A 25 20.07 -10.66 5.36
CA GLN A 25 19.00 -11.08 6.25
C GLN A 25 18.96 -10.05 7.39
N GLY A 26 17.98 -9.15 7.33
CA GLY A 26 17.75 -8.18 8.37
C GLY A 26 17.54 -8.90 9.70
N GLN A 27 18.50 -8.75 10.61
CA GLN A 27 18.23 -8.95 12.02
C GLN A 27 17.02 -8.08 12.36
N ALA A 28 15.99 -8.67 12.99
CA ALA A 28 14.88 -7.92 13.55
C ALA A 28 15.48 -6.75 14.36
N ALA A 29 15.21 -5.52 13.93
CA ALA A 29 15.73 -4.36 14.61
C ALA A 29 15.14 -4.35 16.03
N GLN A 30 15.90 -4.85 17.01
CA GLN A 30 15.68 -4.51 18.42
C GLN A 30 16.12 -3.05 18.56
N GLY A 31 15.25 -2.15 18.14
CA GLY A 31 15.47 -0.71 18.16
C GLY A 31 14.38 -0.01 18.96
N THR A 32 14.74 1.08 19.62
CA THR A 32 13.75 2.03 20.17
C THR A 32 13.10 2.77 19.01
N SER A 33 11.77 2.70 18.91
CA SER A 33 11.00 3.46 17.91
C SER A 33 11.25 4.97 18.07
N THR A 34 11.50 5.68 16.96
CA THR A 34 11.65 7.15 16.95
C THR A 34 10.42 7.80 16.33
N SER A 35 9.24 7.53 16.89
CA SER A 35 7.96 8.07 16.41
C SER A 35 7.58 9.39 17.10
N PRO A 36 7.01 10.36 16.37
CA PRO A 36 6.84 10.41 14.92
C PRO A 36 8.12 10.86 14.19
N ILE A 37 8.24 10.56 12.89
CA ILE A 37 9.28 11.10 12.01
C ILE A 37 8.64 12.00 10.97
N THR A 38 9.10 13.24 10.84
CA THR A 38 8.63 14.18 9.81
C THR A 38 9.72 14.47 8.80
N LEU A 39 9.40 14.30 7.52
CA LEU A 39 10.30 14.59 6.39
C LEU A 39 9.67 15.68 5.51
N ALA A 40 10.47 16.70 5.17
CA ALA A 40 10.10 17.75 4.22
C ALA A 40 10.99 17.63 2.97
N VAL A 41 10.41 17.16 1.86
CA VAL A 41 11.14 16.77 0.65
C VAL A 41 10.32 17.15 -0.58
N GLY A 42 10.89 17.99 -1.46
CA GLY A 42 10.16 18.52 -2.60
C GLY A 42 9.00 19.40 -2.15
N ASP A 43 7.81 19.12 -2.66
CA ASP A 43 6.57 19.80 -2.30
C ASP A 43 5.86 19.17 -1.09
N LEU A 44 6.35 18.05 -0.56
CA LEU A 44 5.70 17.33 0.53
C LEU A 44 6.33 17.59 1.88
N THR A 45 5.47 17.74 2.89
CA THR A 45 5.79 17.49 4.29
C THR A 45 4.98 16.30 4.75
N VAL A 46 5.67 15.23 5.16
CA VAL A 46 5.08 13.94 5.51
C VAL A 46 5.47 13.57 6.93
N THR A 47 4.50 13.21 7.77
CA THR A 47 4.75 12.67 9.11
C THR A 47 4.37 11.19 9.12
N PHE A 48 5.33 10.35 9.51
CA PHE A 48 5.17 8.91 9.68
C PHE A 48 5.05 8.57 11.16
N ALA A 49 4.29 7.52 11.45
CA ALA A 49 4.03 7.04 12.81
C ALA A 49 4.19 5.51 12.90
N ASP A 50 4.66 5.05 14.05
CA ASP A 50 4.44 3.69 14.53
C ASP A 50 2.96 3.51 14.91
N ASN A 51 2.61 3.02 16.10
CA ASN A 51 1.23 2.98 16.57
C ASN A 51 1.04 3.66 17.94
N THR A 52 1.99 4.49 18.36
CA THR A 52 1.89 5.29 19.58
C THR A 52 1.16 6.61 19.32
N ALA A 53 0.47 7.14 20.34
CA ALA A 53 -0.13 8.46 20.25
C ALA A 53 0.97 9.54 20.31
N PHE A 54 0.79 10.65 19.61
CA PHE A 54 1.69 11.80 19.70
C PHE A 54 0.97 13.12 19.42
N GLY A 55 1.57 14.22 19.90
CA GLY A 55 0.98 15.54 19.77
C GLY A 55 -0.39 15.65 20.47
N GLU A 56 -1.21 16.59 20.01
CA GLU A 56 -2.54 16.83 20.58
C GLU A 56 -3.61 15.88 19.99
N PHE A 57 -3.47 15.51 18.72
CA PHE A 57 -4.56 14.87 17.96
C PHE A 57 -4.31 13.39 17.66
N HIS A 58 -3.10 12.98 17.27
CA HIS A 58 -2.85 11.64 16.73
C HIS A 58 -3.05 10.56 17.80
N LYS A 59 -4.03 9.67 17.60
CA LYS A 59 -4.37 8.63 18.57
C LYS A 59 -3.44 7.44 18.45
N SER A 60 -3.29 6.71 19.56
CA SER A 60 -2.66 5.40 19.53
C SER A 60 -3.40 4.45 18.60
N ARG A 61 -2.72 3.37 18.19
CA ARG A 61 -3.16 2.31 17.28
C ARG A 61 -3.05 2.66 15.79
N TYR A 62 -2.94 3.93 15.41
CA TYR A 62 -2.84 4.35 14.01
C TYR A 62 -1.40 4.49 13.55
N ASN A 63 -1.09 3.85 12.41
CA ASN A 63 0.26 3.70 11.85
C ASN A 63 0.38 4.11 10.39
N GLY A 64 1.63 4.14 9.89
CA GLY A 64 1.92 4.50 8.50
C GLY A 64 2.11 6.00 8.34
N ILE A 65 1.28 6.64 7.51
CA ILE A 65 1.41 8.06 7.16
C ILE A 65 0.40 8.87 7.97
N ALA A 66 0.81 9.38 9.14
CA ALA A 66 -0.05 10.18 10.01
C ALA A 66 -0.44 11.55 9.40
N SER A 67 0.47 12.17 8.64
CA SER A 67 0.19 13.44 7.97
C SER A 67 0.80 13.52 6.59
N LEU A 68 0.03 14.07 5.65
CA LEU A 68 0.47 14.35 4.28
C LEU A 68 0.02 15.75 3.87
N VAL A 69 1.00 16.66 3.78
CA VAL A 69 0.80 18.07 3.44
C VAL A 69 1.58 18.39 2.17
N HIS A 70 1.00 19.22 1.31
CA HIS A 70 1.64 19.69 0.08
C HIS A 70 1.77 21.22 0.11
N SER A 71 2.84 21.76 -0.47
CA SER A 71 3.12 23.21 -0.53
C SER A 71 1.96 24.04 -1.10
N ALA A 72 1.28 23.53 -2.12
CA ALA A 72 0.09 24.13 -2.75
C ALA A 72 -1.23 23.96 -1.97
N SER A 73 -1.27 23.19 -0.89
CA SER A 73 -2.47 22.96 -0.06
C SER A 73 -2.08 22.76 1.40
N PRO A 74 -1.96 23.84 2.19
CA PRO A 74 -1.52 23.78 3.58
C PRO A 74 -2.64 23.20 4.46
N GLY A 75 -2.66 21.88 4.56
CA GLY A 75 -3.58 21.11 5.40
C GLY A 75 -3.26 19.63 5.30
N ASN A 76 -3.41 18.89 6.41
CA ASN A 76 -3.26 17.45 6.38
C ASN A 76 -4.39 16.84 5.55
N LEU A 77 -4.05 15.97 4.59
CA LEU A 77 -5.01 15.17 3.86
C LEU A 77 -5.78 14.20 4.78
N PHE A 78 -5.11 13.64 5.78
CA PHE A 78 -5.68 12.62 6.65
C PHE A 78 -6.38 13.22 7.87
N VAL A 79 -7.33 12.46 8.43
CA VAL A 79 -7.98 12.84 9.68
C VAL A 79 -6.90 12.98 10.78
N PRO A 80 -6.77 14.13 11.47
CA PRO A 80 -5.68 14.37 12.43
C PRO A 80 -5.57 13.33 13.56
N ASP A 81 -6.70 12.73 13.94
CA ASP A 81 -6.76 11.67 14.94
C ASP A 81 -6.17 10.33 14.47
N TYR A 82 -6.11 10.11 13.14
CA TYR A 82 -5.86 8.81 12.50
C TYR A 82 -4.68 8.88 11.51
N ALA A 83 -4.66 8.01 10.49
CA ALA A 83 -3.57 7.94 9.52
C ALA A 83 -4.03 7.54 8.10
N GLY A 84 -3.15 7.77 7.13
CA GLY A 84 -3.15 7.17 5.81
C GLY A 84 -2.24 5.95 5.73
N PHE A 85 -2.50 5.06 4.77
CA PHE A 85 -1.69 3.86 4.56
C PHE A 85 -1.47 3.05 5.88
N ASN A 86 -2.51 3.02 6.71
CA ASN A 86 -2.51 2.40 8.03
C ASN A 86 -2.77 0.91 7.92
N LEU A 87 -1.83 0.07 8.33
CA LEU A 87 -2.03 -1.38 8.39
C LEU A 87 -3.08 -1.69 9.46
N GLU A 88 -4.24 -2.19 9.03
CA GLU A 88 -5.44 -2.29 9.89
C GLU A 88 -5.82 -3.72 10.23
N HIS A 89 -5.72 -4.66 9.28
CA HIS A 89 -6.22 -6.02 9.45
C HIS A 89 -5.27 -7.09 8.90
N PHE A 90 -5.25 -8.23 9.58
CA PHE A 90 -4.80 -9.53 9.07
C PHE A 90 -5.97 -10.52 9.07
N PHE A 91 -6.31 -11.10 7.93
CA PHE A 91 -7.49 -11.96 7.80
C PHE A 91 -7.25 -13.21 6.95
N GLY A 92 -7.90 -14.33 7.33
CA GLY A 92 -7.80 -15.62 6.64
C GLY A 92 -9.14 -16.20 6.19
N GLY A 93 -10.23 -15.42 6.27
CA GLY A 93 -11.58 -15.83 5.87
C GLY A 93 -12.52 -16.19 7.01
N GLU A 94 -11.99 -16.49 8.19
CA GLU A 94 -12.78 -16.64 9.41
C GLU A 94 -13.05 -15.29 10.09
N ARG A 95 -14.07 -15.25 10.95
CA ARG A 95 -14.32 -14.10 11.84
C ARG A 95 -13.11 -13.85 12.74
N LEU A 96 -12.63 -12.60 12.78
CA LEU A 96 -11.54 -12.20 13.66
C LEU A 96 -12.04 -11.90 15.07
N GLU A 97 -11.44 -12.55 16.07
CA GLU A 97 -11.61 -12.17 17.49
C GLU A 97 -10.98 -10.80 17.76
N GLU A 98 -9.80 -10.57 17.18
CA GLU A 98 -9.05 -9.33 17.29
C GLU A 98 -9.00 -8.65 15.91
N LEU A 99 -10.07 -7.92 15.61
CA LEU A 99 -10.26 -7.29 14.30
C LEU A 99 -9.08 -6.41 13.88
N PHE A 100 -8.43 -5.75 14.84
CA PHE A 100 -7.39 -4.76 14.59
C PHE A 100 -6.02 -5.17 15.10
N GLU A 101 -5.72 -6.48 15.13
CA GLU A 101 -4.46 -7.03 15.64
C GLU A 101 -3.21 -6.20 15.25
N PRO A 102 -2.98 -5.83 13.96
CA PRO A 102 -1.78 -5.06 13.62
C PRO A 102 -1.66 -3.75 14.41
N ARG A 103 -2.78 -3.10 14.71
CA ARG A 103 -2.82 -1.82 15.39
C ARG A 103 -2.55 -1.90 16.89
N GLU A 104 -2.85 -3.04 17.49
CA GLU A 104 -2.71 -3.26 18.95
C GLU A 104 -1.28 -3.62 19.37
N HIS A 105 -0.43 -3.98 18.41
CA HIS A 105 0.90 -4.50 18.70
C HIS A 105 1.99 -3.56 18.21
N SER A 106 3.00 -3.37 19.05
CA SER A 106 4.07 -2.40 18.83
C SER A 106 4.71 -2.52 17.45
N MET A 107 4.93 -1.37 16.84
CA MET A 107 5.74 -1.23 15.64
C MET A 107 6.97 -0.38 15.95
N ILE A 108 8.02 -0.55 15.16
CA ILE A 108 9.29 0.15 15.29
C ILE A 108 9.43 1.04 14.07
N LEU A 109 9.33 2.36 14.29
CA LEU A 109 9.60 3.37 13.28
C LEU A 109 11.06 3.80 13.37
N SER A 110 11.78 3.82 12.25
CA SER A 110 13.18 4.21 12.17
C SER A 110 13.45 5.06 10.94
N GLN A 111 14.27 6.10 11.08
CA GLN A 111 14.74 6.88 9.93
C GLN A 111 15.97 6.18 9.32
N ILE A 112 15.89 5.79 8.05
CA ILE A 112 17.02 5.21 7.32
C ILE A 112 17.96 6.32 6.81
N ASP A 113 17.38 7.34 6.19
CA ASP A 113 18.12 8.49 5.66
C ASP A 113 17.23 9.75 5.64
N SER A 114 17.74 10.86 5.07
CA SER A 114 17.02 12.14 4.98
C SER A 114 15.65 12.11 4.25
N ARG A 115 15.33 11.02 3.53
CA ARG A 115 14.13 10.85 2.70
C ARG A 115 13.42 9.51 2.93
N THR A 116 14.01 8.60 3.70
CA THR A 116 13.52 7.23 3.82
C THR A 116 13.27 6.87 5.28
N VAL A 117 12.10 6.31 5.57
CA VAL A 117 11.76 5.71 6.87
C VAL A 117 11.35 4.26 6.70
N GLN A 118 11.55 3.48 7.75
CA GLN A 118 11.12 2.09 7.86
C GLN A 118 10.14 1.97 9.01
N LEU A 119 9.03 1.27 8.78
CA LEU A 119 8.09 0.82 9.79
C LEU A 119 8.12 -0.70 9.81
N HIS A 120 8.73 -1.26 10.84
CA HIS A 120 8.83 -2.70 11.07
C HIS A 120 7.83 -3.12 12.16
N GLN A 121 7.09 -4.18 11.91
CA GLN A 121 6.31 -4.86 12.93
C GLN A 121 6.83 -6.29 13.07
N PRO A 122 7.39 -6.67 14.23
CA PRO A 122 7.73 -8.06 14.53
C PRO A 122 6.52 -9.00 14.37
N PRO A 123 6.73 -10.33 14.30
CA PRO A 123 5.63 -11.28 14.19
C PRO A 123 4.52 -11.01 15.20
N SER A 124 3.33 -10.67 14.70
CA SER A 124 2.20 -10.33 15.56
C SER A 124 1.78 -11.54 16.42
N PRO A 125 1.29 -11.33 17.66
CA PRO A 125 1.03 -12.43 18.59
C PRO A 125 0.02 -13.49 18.12
N ARG A 126 -1.03 -13.13 17.36
CA ARG A 126 -2.06 -14.11 16.94
C ARG A 126 -1.78 -14.66 15.55
N SER A 127 -1.69 -13.80 14.55
CA SER A 127 -1.53 -14.21 13.15
C SER A 127 -0.08 -14.52 12.76
N LYS A 128 0.89 -14.23 13.63
CA LYS A 128 2.33 -14.45 13.41
C LYS A 128 2.85 -13.78 12.14
N VAL A 129 2.22 -12.68 11.72
CA VAL A 129 2.66 -11.94 10.54
C VAL A 129 3.68 -10.92 10.98
N GLU A 130 4.88 -11.01 10.42
CA GLU A 130 5.88 -9.95 10.47
C GLU A 130 5.68 -9.05 9.24
N THR A 131 5.72 -7.73 9.42
CA THR A 131 5.66 -6.80 8.29
C THR A 131 6.82 -5.81 8.30
N ASN A 132 7.27 -5.44 7.12
CA ASN A 132 8.24 -4.38 6.93
C ASN A 132 7.78 -3.44 5.81
N GLN A 133 7.64 -2.16 6.14
CA GLN A 133 7.20 -1.12 5.21
C GLN A 133 8.31 -0.06 5.09
N ILE A 134 8.83 0.14 3.88
CA ILE A 134 9.80 1.20 3.59
C ILE A 134 9.10 2.31 2.84
N PHE A 135 9.14 3.53 3.38
CA PHE A 135 8.57 4.73 2.76
C PHE A 135 9.70 5.67 2.37
N LYS A 136 9.81 5.99 1.08
CA LYS A 136 10.79 6.93 0.53
C LYS A 136 10.07 8.12 -0.07
N VAL A 137 10.27 9.32 0.46
CA VAL A 137 9.72 10.55 -0.11
C VAL A 137 10.52 10.94 -1.35
N VAL A 138 9.85 11.01 -2.49
CA VAL A 138 10.42 11.27 -3.81
C VAL A 138 9.92 12.61 -4.32
N PRO A 139 10.81 13.59 -4.55
CA PRO A 139 10.43 14.85 -5.16
C PRO A 139 9.82 14.66 -6.56
N PRO A 140 8.89 15.54 -6.98
CA PRO A 140 8.37 16.65 -6.18
C PRO A 140 7.30 16.22 -5.17
N HIS A 141 6.47 15.22 -5.48
CA HIS A 141 5.19 15.02 -4.81
C HIS A 141 4.78 13.55 -4.61
N SER A 142 5.75 12.65 -4.38
CA SER A 142 5.49 11.22 -4.31
C SER A 142 6.11 10.55 -3.08
N ILE A 143 5.59 9.39 -2.70
CA ILE A 143 6.18 8.49 -1.71
C ILE A 143 6.23 7.10 -2.34
N ASP A 144 7.43 6.58 -2.58
CA ASP A 144 7.61 5.17 -2.96
C ASP A 144 7.53 4.29 -1.73
N ILE A 145 6.78 3.20 -1.83
CA ILE A 145 6.49 2.30 -0.72
C ILE A 145 6.87 0.88 -1.13
N GLN A 146 7.63 0.20 -0.28
CA GLN A 146 7.83 -1.25 -0.39
C GLN A 146 7.21 -1.93 0.83
N VAL A 147 6.29 -2.85 0.58
CA VAL A 147 5.67 -3.69 1.62
C VAL A 147 6.22 -5.10 1.50
N ARG A 148 6.64 -5.65 2.63
CA ARG A 148 7.02 -7.06 2.79
C ARG A 148 6.29 -7.64 3.99
N ALA A 149 5.91 -8.90 3.88
CA ALA A 149 5.27 -9.68 4.94
C ALA A 149 5.84 -11.10 4.96
N VAL A 150 6.06 -11.64 6.16
CA VAL A 150 6.47 -13.02 6.40
C VAL A 150 5.48 -13.66 7.37
N LEU A 151 4.94 -14.82 7.01
CA LEU A 151 4.00 -15.56 7.84
C LEU A 151 4.77 -16.60 8.66
N GLY A 152 4.76 -16.46 9.99
CA GLY A 152 5.43 -17.38 10.91
C GLY A 152 4.71 -18.72 11.11
N ASP A 153 3.39 -18.75 10.92
CA ASP A 153 2.60 -19.96 10.78
C ASP A 153 1.35 -19.69 9.91
N LEU A 154 0.53 -20.72 9.66
CA LEU A 154 -0.69 -20.61 8.84
C LEU A 154 -1.98 -20.91 9.62
N THR A 155 -1.90 -20.99 10.95
CA THR A 155 -3.07 -21.33 11.80
C THR A 155 -4.17 -20.28 11.66
N HIS A 156 -3.80 -19.02 11.52
CA HIS A 156 -4.73 -17.90 11.29
C HIS A 156 -5.25 -17.82 9.84
N PHE A 157 -4.71 -18.64 8.93
CA PHE A 157 -4.94 -18.59 7.49
C PHE A 157 -5.35 -19.96 6.91
N PRO A 158 -6.43 -20.60 7.42
CA PRO A 158 -6.74 -21.99 7.10
C PRO A 158 -7.24 -22.23 5.67
N HIS A 159 -7.63 -21.18 4.93
CA HIS A 159 -8.31 -21.28 3.64
C HIS A 159 -7.40 -21.06 2.42
N GLY A 160 -6.10 -21.30 2.58
CA GLY A 160 -5.13 -21.21 1.48
C GLY A 160 -4.87 -19.77 1.01
N TYR A 161 -5.15 -18.77 1.84
CA TYR A 161 -4.76 -17.39 1.58
C TYR A 161 -4.61 -16.58 2.87
N ALA A 162 -3.83 -15.50 2.78
CA ALA A 162 -3.71 -14.49 3.82
C ALA A 162 -4.01 -13.11 3.25
N GLY A 163 -4.85 -12.35 3.92
CA GLY A 163 -5.23 -10.99 3.58
C GLY A 163 -4.62 -9.98 4.53
N LEU A 164 -4.01 -8.94 3.98
CA LEU A 164 -3.51 -7.77 4.70
C LEU A 164 -4.27 -6.54 4.19
N PHE A 165 -4.77 -5.69 5.10
CA PHE A 165 -5.62 -4.54 4.76
C PHE A 165 -4.99 -3.22 5.22
N TRP A 166 -4.98 -2.21 4.34
CA TRP A 166 -4.54 -0.86 4.65
C TRP A 166 -5.68 0.13 4.48
N ALA A 167 -5.85 0.99 5.48
CA ALA A 167 -6.84 2.05 5.47
C ALA A 167 -6.20 3.43 5.27
N SER A 168 -6.88 4.32 4.55
CA SER A 168 -6.50 5.74 4.51
C SER A 168 -7.67 6.65 4.83
N TYR A 169 -7.70 7.20 6.05
CA TYR A 169 -8.82 8.03 6.52
C TYR A 169 -8.68 9.48 6.06
N ILE A 170 -9.54 9.90 5.12
CA ILE A 170 -9.41 11.20 4.46
C ILE A 170 -10.22 12.24 5.21
N HIS A 171 -9.61 13.40 5.45
CA HIS A 171 -10.24 14.48 6.20
C HIS A 171 -11.21 15.28 5.32
N ARG A 172 -12.50 14.97 5.45
CA ARG A 172 -13.63 15.78 4.93
C ARG A 172 -13.50 16.22 3.45
N PRO A 173 -13.17 15.34 2.49
CA PRO A 173 -13.13 15.72 1.10
C PRO A 173 -14.55 16.03 0.59
N GLU A 174 -14.66 16.94 -0.38
CA GLU A 174 -15.95 17.29 -1.00
C GLU A 174 -16.50 16.12 -1.81
N ASN A 175 -15.60 15.38 -2.49
CA ASN A 175 -15.92 14.14 -3.17
C ASN A 175 -15.32 12.97 -2.39
N ARG A 176 -16.20 12.06 -1.95
CA ARG A 176 -15.80 10.89 -1.14
C ARG A 176 -15.52 9.63 -1.97
N ALA A 177 -15.76 9.69 -3.28
CA ALA A 177 -15.55 8.58 -4.20
C ALA A 177 -14.06 8.30 -4.43
N VAL A 178 -13.79 7.07 -4.91
CA VAL A 178 -12.52 6.73 -5.56
C VAL A 178 -12.72 6.65 -7.07
N PHE A 179 -11.65 6.95 -7.80
CA PHE A 179 -11.58 6.95 -9.25
C PHE A 179 -10.55 5.93 -9.71
N PHE A 180 -10.88 5.15 -10.75
CA PHE A 180 -9.93 4.22 -11.37
C PHE A 180 -10.30 3.94 -12.83
N TRP A 181 -9.31 3.56 -13.64
CA TRP A 181 -9.56 3.08 -15.00
C TRP A 181 -10.12 1.67 -14.92
N GLY A 182 -11.32 1.45 -15.45
CA GLY A 182 -12.07 0.24 -15.17
C GLY A 182 -13.23 0.00 -16.13
N ARG A 183 -14.12 -0.90 -15.73
CA ARG A 183 -15.38 -1.24 -16.41
C ARG A 183 -16.41 -1.70 -15.39
N SER A 184 -17.67 -1.82 -15.80
CA SER A 184 -18.70 -2.49 -14.99
C SER A 184 -19.01 -3.88 -15.54
N GLN A 185 -19.69 -4.70 -14.74
CA GLN A 185 -20.22 -5.98 -15.21
C GLN A 185 -21.29 -5.81 -16.29
N GLU A 186 -22.10 -4.74 -16.21
CA GLU A 186 -23.16 -4.43 -17.18
C GLU A 186 -22.63 -3.87 -18.50
N ASP A 187 -21.60 -3.02 -18.44
CA ASP A 187 -20.93 -2.43 -19.60
C ASP A 187 -19.41 -2.66 -19.50
N PRO A 188 -18.88 -3.64 -20.27
CA PRO A 188 -17.48 -4.00 -20.21
C PRO A 188 -16.56 -2.98 -20.91
N THR A 189 -17.10 -1.91 -21.50
CA THR A 189 -16.32 -0.85 -22.16
C THR A 189 -15.43 -0.14 -21.16
N PRO A 190 -14.09 -0.12 -21.39
CA PRO A 190 -13.15 0.60 -20.54
C PRO A 190 -13.46 2.09 -20.44
N ARG A 191 -13.52 2.61 -19.21
CA ARG A 191 -13.78 4.02 -18.90
C ARG A 191 -13.25 4.39 -17.52
N TRP A 192 -13.24 5.68 -17.21
CA TRP A 192 -13.07 6.13 -15.84
C TRP A 192 -14.30 5.77 -15.02
N ILE A 193 -14.08 5.04 -13.94
CA ILE A 193 -15.10 4.72 -12.94
C ILE A 193 -14.96 5.72 -11.80
N GLU A 194 -16.06 6.38 -11.45
CA GLU A 194 -16.23 7.08 -10.17
C GLU A 194 -17.06 6.16 -9.27
N ALA A 195 -16.42 5.53 -8.30
CA ALA A 195 -17.07 4.58 -7.40
C ALA A 195 -17.26 5.20 -6.02
N PHE A 196 -18.48 5.15 -5.50
CA PHE A 196 -18.79 5.52 -4.13
C PHE A 196 -19.66 4.43 -3.50
N SER A 197 -19.33 4.04 -2.27
CA SER A 197 -20.13 3.11 -1.48
C SER A 197 -20.96 3.93 -0.49
N GLU A 198 -22.29 3.86 -0.57
CA GLU A 198 -23.17 4.65 0.30
C GLU A 198 -23.20 4.14 1.73
N VAL A 199 -22.93 2.84 1.93
CA VAL A 199 -23.01 2.15 3.21
C VAL A 199 -21.71 1.38 3.44
N HIS A 200 -21.13 1.52 4.64
CA HIS A 200 -19.93 0.79 5.01
C HIS A 200 -20.12 -0.72 4.84
N GLY A 201 -19.20 -1.36 4.12
CA GLY A 201 -19.27 -2.79 3.84
C GLY A 201 -20.36 -3.17 2.83
N VAL A 202 -20.72 -2.30 1.88
CA VAL A 202 -21.64 -2.63 0.78
C VAL A 202 -21.03 -2.16 -0.54
N LYS A 203 -20.86 -3.06 -1.51
CA LYS A 203 -20.25 -2.76 -2.83
C LYS A 203 -18.95 -1.94 -2.71
N SER A 204 -18.16 -2.24 -1.69
CA SER A 204 -17.02 -1.45 -1.25
C SER A 204 -15.71 -1.88 -1.90
N SER A 205 -15.64 -3.09 -2.46
CA SER A 205 -14.40 -3.66 -3.00
C SER A 205 -14.43 -3.85 -4.52
N HIS A 206 -13.37 -3.40 -5.18
CA HIS A 206 -13.22 -3.42 -6.64
C HIS A 206 -12.07 -4.35 -7.02
N LEU A 207 -12.36 -5.32 -7.88
CA LEU A 207 -11.42 -6.37 -8.28
C LEU A 207 -10.68 -5.99 -9.57
N TYR A 208 -9.49 -6.55 -9.77
CA TYR A 208 -8.87 -6.53 -11.10
C TYR A 208 -9.77 -7.29 -12.09
N ALA A 209 -9.90 -6.80 -13.31
CA ALA A 209 -10.73 -7.39 -14.35
C ALA A 209 -10.41 -8.87 -14.64
N GLU A 210 -9.16 -9.29 -14.41
CA GLU A 210 -8.71 -10.67 -14.59
C GLU A 210 -8.50 -11.43 -13.26
N ASP A 211 -8.83 -10.82 -12.11
CA ASP A 211 -8.85 -11.57 -10.86
C ASP A 211 -9.96 -12.63 -10.93
N ARG A 212 -9.58 -13.88 -10.72
CA ARG A 212 -10.48 -15.05 -10.65
C ARG A 212 -10.46 -15.71 -9.28
N PHE A 213 -9.66 -15.20 -8.36
CA PHE A 213 -9.54 -15.79 -7.04
C PHE A 213 -10.79 -15.51 -6.21
N GLN A 214 -11.42 -16.58 -5.73
CA GLN A 214 -12.60 -16.53 -4.88
C GLN A 214 -12.20 -17.01 -3.48
N PRO A 215 -11.71 -16.10 -2.61
CA PRO A 215 -11.38 -16.46 -1.24
C PRO A 215 -12.63 -16.93 -0.49
N PHE A 216 -12.44 -17.91 0.39
CA PHE A 216 -13.46 -18.29 1.35
C PHE A 216 -13.66 -17.16 2.39
N TYR A 217 -14.91 -16.89 2.73
CA TYR A 217 -15.30 -16.06 3.87
C TYR A 217 -16.40 -16.78 4.64
N SER A 218 -16.27 -16.86 5.96
CA SER A 218 -17.32 -17.36 6.85
C SER A 218 -18.53 -16.43 6.80
N ALA A 219 -19.71 -16.96 7.15
CA ALA A 219 -20.95 -16.18 7.15
C ALA A 219 -20.92 -14.98 8.12
N ASP A 220 -20.09 -15.04 9.16
CA ASP A 220 -19.92 -14.04 10.21
C ASP A 220 -18.61 -13.24 10.10
N PHE A 221 -17.93 -13.33 8.95
CA PHE A 221 -16.70 -12.60 8.64
C PHE A 221 -16.87 -11.09 8.85
N ASN A 222 -15.95 -10.46 9.59
CA ASN A 222 -16.10 -9.11 10.12
C ASN A 222 -15.18 -8.05 9.51
N VAL A 223 -14.33 -8.38 8.53
CA VAL A 223 -13.63 -7.39 7.69
C VAL A 223 -14.48 -7.10 6.45
N THR A 224 -15.66 -6.52 6.67
CA THR A 224 -16.72 -6.42 5.64
C THR A 224 -16.28 -5.70 4.37
N LEU A 225 -15.35 -4.75 4.48
CA LEU A 225 -14.79 -4.06 3.31
C LEU A 225 -14.07 -5.03 2.36
N ALA A 226 -13.48 -6.12 2.85
CA ALA A 226 -12.70 -7.06 2.05
C ALA A 226 -13.56 -8.08 1.26
N ASN A 227 -14.81 -8.33 1.66
CA ASN A 227 -15.67 -9.35 1.04
C ASN A 227 -16.95 -8.82 0.35
N HIS A 228 -17.21 -7.50 0.39
CA HIS A 228 -18.36 -6.91 -0.30
C HIS A 228 -17.96 -6.29 -1.64
N PHE A 229 -18.05 -7.09 -2.70
CA PHE A 229 -17.63 -6.69 -4.05
C PHE A 229 -18.63 -5.75 -4.71
N SER A 230 -18.12 -4.78 -5.45
CA SER A 230 -18.91 -3.91 -6.31
C SER A 230 -19.13 -4.55 -7.69
N ASP A 231 -19.95 -3.89 -8.51
CA ASP A 231 -20.15 -4.26 -9.90
C ASP A 231 -19.04 -3.71 -10.83
N PHE A 232 -18.01 -3.08 -10.25
CA PHE A 232 -16.89 -2.48 -10.97
C PHE A 232 -15.62 -3.31 -10.86
N GLN A 233 -14.85 -3.30 -11.94
CA GLN A 233 -13.53 -3.90 -12.01
C GLN A 233 -12.51 -2.87 -12.50
N TYR A 234 -11.33 -2.85 -11.91
CA TYR A 234 -10.22 -2.02 -12.40
C TYR A 234 -9.42 -2.75 -13.48
N LEU A 235 -8.85 -1.99 -14.41
CA LEU A 235 -8.02 -2.48 -15.51
C LEU A 235 -6.55 -2.16 -15.31
N GLU A 236 -6.25 -1.12 -14.53
CA GLU A 236 -4.90 -0.74 -14.13
C GLU A 236 -4.84 -0.65 -12.60
N PRO A 237 -3.77 -1.14 -11.96
CA PRO A 237 -3.66 -1.17 -10.50
C PRO A 237 -3.31 0.22 -9.95
N CYS A 238 -4.20 1.18 -10.17
CA CYS A 238 -4.11 2.57 -9.77
C CYS A 238 -5.52 3.07 -9.42
N TYR A 239 -5.67 3.67 -8.24
CA TYR A 239 -6.85 4.44 -7.89
C TYR A 239 -6.47 5.80 -7.30
N PHE A 240 -7.41 6.74 -7.28
CA PHE A 240 -7.21 8.01 -6.61
C PHE A 240 -8.51 8.58 -6.04
N GLY A 241 -8.39 9.52 -5.11
CA GLY A 241 -9.48 10.35 -4.63
C GLY A 241 -9.10 11.84 -4.68
N ARG A 242 -10.10 12.72 -4.60
CA ARG A 242 -9.90 14.18 -4.69
C ARG A 242 -10.29 14.86 -3.39
N SER A 243 -9.46 15.81 -2.94
CA SER A 243 -9.73 16.64 -1.77
C SER A 243 -9.34 18.09 -2.09
N GLY A 244 -10.33 18.98 -2.14
CA GLY A 244 -10.16 20.34 -2.65
C GLY A 244 -9.60 20.34 -4.08
N LYS A 245 -8.46 21.02 -4.27
CA LYS A 245 -7.74 21.09 -5.55
C LYS A 245 -6.70 19.98 -5.72
N MET A 246 -6.57 19.09 -4.75
CA MET A 246 -5.53 18.08 -4.69
C MET A 246 -6.08 16.70 -5.05
N VAL A 247 -5.19 15.83 -5.51
CA VAL A 247 -5.45 14.42 -5.76
C VAL A 247 -4.48 13.59 -4.93
N PHE A 248 -5.02 12.57 -4.26
CA PHE A 248 -4.27 11.50 -3.63
C PHE A 248 -4.46 10.23 -4.44
N ALA A 249 -3.38 9.72 -5.02
CA ALA A 249 -3.39 8.50 -5.81
C ALA A 249 -2.51 7.43 -5.19
N VAL A 250 -2.91 6.17 -5.33
CA VAL A 250 -2.13 5.00 -4.95
C VAL A 250 -1.95 4.11 -6.17
N PHE A 251 -0.69 3.91 -6.53
CA PHE A 251 -0.26 3.08 -7.65
C PHE A 251 0.35 1.79 -7.10
N PHE A 252 0.11 0.64 -7.75
CA PHE A 252 0.73 -0.63 -7.38
C PHE A 252 1.52 -1.22 -8.55
N ASP A 253 2.61 -1.91 -8.24
CA ASP A 253 3.46 -2.52 -9.26
C ASP A 253 2.90 -3.85 -9.81
N ARG A 254 1.75 -4.28 -9.28
CA ARG A 254 1.06 -5.51 -9.65
C ARG A 254 -0.44 -5.37 -9.44
N SER A 255 -1.21 -6.12 -10.23
CA SER A 255 -2.64 -6.34 -9.99
C SER A 255 -2.90 -7.60 -9.16
N GLU A 256 -2.01 -8.58 -9.24
CA GLU A 256 -2.18 -9.85 -8.53
C GLU A 256 -2.23 -9.62 -7.02
N GLY A 257 -3.32 -10.08 -6.40
CA GLY A 257 -3.56 -9.97 -4.97
C GLY A 257 -4.07 -8.59 -4.52
N ILE A 258 -3.99 -7.55 -5.34
CA ILE A 258 -4.43 -6.20 -4.97
C ILE A 258 -5.92 -6.02 -5.26
N ARG A 259 -6.64 -5.48 -4.28
CA ARG A 259 -8.04 -5.06 -4.42
C ARG A 259 -8.21 -3.69 -3.79
N PHE A 260 -9.00 -2.84 -4.43
CA PHE A 260 -9.32 -1.52 -3.89
C PHE A 260 -10.53 -1.64 -3.00
N SER A 261 -10.53 -0.94 -1.88
CA SER A 261 -11.64 -0.90 -0.95
C SER A 261 -11.97 0.55 -0.60
N GLN A 262 -13.19 0.80 -0.18
CA GLN A 262 -13.58 2.13 0.27
C GLN A 262 -14.67 2.08 1.33
N SER A 263 -14.69 3.10 2.18
CA SER A 263 -15.72 3.30 3.18
C SER A 263 -16.24 4.74 3.13
N PRO A 264 -17.55 5.01 3.15
CA PRO A 264 -18.08 6.37 3.19
C PRO A 264 -17.82 7.10 4.52
N THR A 265 -17.51 6.34 5.58
CA THR A 265 -17.46 6.80 6.96
C THR A 265 -16.27 6.26 7.74
N GLY A 266 -15.21 5.80 7.07
CA GLY A 266 -14.11 5.07 7.73
C GLY A 266 -13.40 5.90 8.80
N GLY A 267 -13.25 7.22 8.59
CA GLY A 267 -12.70 8.14 9.57
C GLY A 267 -13.76 8.96 10.33
N GLY A 268 -15.05 8.57 10.24
CA GLY A 268 -16.20 9.33 10.73
C GLY A 268 -17.14 9.81 9.60
N GLY A 269 -18.30 10.38 9.95
CA GLY A 269 -19.42 10.58 9.00
C GLY A 269 -19.13 11.40 7.73
N LYS A 270 -18.13 12.31 7.76
CA LYS A 270 -17.68 13.09 6.60
C LYS A 270 -16.31 12.65 6.07
N ASN A 271 -15.70 11.64 6.67
CA ASN A 271 -14.33 11.22 6.43
C ASN A 271 -14.37 9.82 5.82
N PRO A 272 -14.31 9.70 4.49
CA PRO A 272 -14.23 8.39 3.86
C PRO A 272 -12.89 7.73 4.18
N ALA A 273 -12.81 6.44 3.89
CA ALA A 273 -11.53 5.76 3.79
C ALA A 273 -11.32 5.27 2.35
N TRP A 274 -10.13 5.54 1.83
CA TRP A 274 -9.67 5.09 0.51
C TRP A 274 -8.58 4.05 0.72
N ASP A 275 -8.97 2.79 0.52
CA ASP A 275 -8.31 1.65 1.11
C ASP A 275 -7.86 0.66 0.04
N HIS A 276 -7.01 -0.28 0.44
CA HIS A 276 -6.70 -1.43 -0.37
C HIS A 276 -6.37 -2.62 0.51
N HIS A 277 -6.45 -3.81 -0.08
CA HIS A 277 -5.95 -5.01 0.55
C HIS A 277 -5.14 -5.87 -0.41
N PHE A 278 -4.23 -6.64 0.17
CA PHE A 278 -3.34 -7.56 -0.51
C PHE A 278 -3.64 -8.99 -0.07
N LEU A 279 -3.94 -9.85 -1.05
CA LEU A 279 -4.19 -11.28 -0.86
C LEU A 279 -2.97 -12.08 -1.29
N ILE A 280 -2.31 -12.70 -0.32
CA ILE A 280 -1.27 -13.71 -0.52
C ILE A 280 -1.97 -15.05 -0.73
N ARG A 281 -1.79 -15.65 -1.90
CA ARG A 281 -2.40 -16.94 -2.27
C ARG A 281 -1.45 -18.09 -1.97
N ASN A 282 -1.97 -19.16 -1.39
CA ASN A 282 -1.22 -20.36 -1.00
C ASN A 282 0.09 -20.01 -0.28
N PRO A 283 0.03 -19.27 0.84
CA PRO A 283 1.24 -18.87 1.55
C PRO A 283 2.01 -20.08 2.07
N GLU A 284 3.32 -19.90 2.12
CA GLU A 284 4.31 -20.81 2.68
C GLU A 284 4.95 -20.13 3.89
N VAL A 285 5.11 -20.87 5.00
CA VAL A 285 5.71 -20.37 6.23
C VAL A 285 7.14 -19.89 5.98
N GLY A 286 7.49 -18.72 6.50
CA GLY A 286 8.84 -18.14 6.40
C GLY A 286 9.19 -17.54 5.03
N LYS A 287 8.31 -17.64 4.03
CA LYS A 287 8.50 -17.00 2.72
C LYS A 287 8.07 -15.55 2.77
N GLU A 288 8.85 -14.68 2.12
CA GLU A 288 8.52 -13.26 1.98
C GLU A 288 7.52 -13.03 0.83
N TYR A 289 6.51 -12.22 1.12
CA TYR A 289 5.52 -11.75 0.16
C TYR A 289 5.44 -10.23 0.19
N GLY A 290 5.14 -9.60 -0.94
CA GLY A 290 5.10 -8.14 -0.98
C GLY A 290 4.67 -7.54 -2.31
N TYR A 291 4.67 -6.22 -2.31
CA TYR A 291 4.43 -5.37 -3.47
C TYR A 291 5.17 -4.04 -3.32
N ARG A 292 5.36 -3.34 -4.44
CA ARG A 292 5.75 -1.92 -4.44
C ARG A 292 4.54 -1.07 -4.77
N ALA A 293 4.44 0.07 -4.10
CA ALA A 293 3.43 1.06 -4.37
C ALA A 293 4.04 2.45 -4.49
N ARG A 294 3.30 3.38 -5.08
CA ARG A 294 3.61 4.81 -5.03
C ARG A 294 2.36 5.57 -4.62
N VAL A 295 2.50 6.40 -3.59
CA VAL A 295 1.53 7.46 -3.29
C VAL A 295 1.93 8.71 -4.07
N VAL A 296 0.96 9.37 -4.69
CA VAL A 296 1.10 10.68 -5.33
C VAL A 296 0.14 11.65 -4.68
N TYR A 297 0.63 12.83 -4.26
CA TYR A 297 -0.20 13.89 -3.72
C TYR A 297 0.15 15.23 -4.35
N LYS A 298 -0.61 15.65 -5.37
CA LYS A 298 -0.32 16.83 -6.21
C LYS A 298 -1.60 17.61 -6.53
N PRO A 299 -1.51 18.85 -7.07
CA PRO A 299 -2.68 19.52 -7.65
C PRO A 299 -3.30 18.67 -8.76
N PHE A 300 -4.62 18.50 -8.72
CA PHE A 300 -5.35 17.72 -9.71
C PHE A 300 -5.50 18.49 -11.02
N ILE A 301 -5.13 17.84 -12.14
CA ILE A 301 -5.25 18.39 -13.49
C ILE A 301 -6.39 17.67 -14.25
N SER A 302 -6.25 16.36 -14.43
CA SER A 302 -7.26 15.50 -15.06
C SER A 302 -7.05 14.04 -14.66
N ASN A 303 -8.00 13.16 -14.99
CA ASN A 303 -7.80 11.73 -14.77
C ASN A 303 -6.67 11.19 -15.67
N GLU A 304 -6.53 11.73 -16.88
CA GLU A 304 -5.48 11.38 -17.83
C GLU A 304 -4.09 11.78 -17.32
N ASP A 305 -3.96 12.90 -16.59
CA ASP A 305 -2.71 13.27 -15.91
C ASP A 305 -2.29 12.19 -14.92
N ILE A 306 -3.22 11.69 -14.09
CA ILE A 306 -2.93 10.63 -13.11
C ILE A 306 -2.57 9.32 -13.79
N ARG A 307 -3.24 8.97 -14.90
CA ARG A 307 -2.90 7.77 -15.65
C ARG A 307 -1.53 7.88 -16.35
N ALA A 308 -1.16 9.08 -16.81
CA ALA A 308 0.16 9.34 -17.37
C ALA A 308 1.26 9.21 -16.29
N GLU A 309 1.02 9.74 -15.09
CA GLU A 309 1.90 9.58 -13.91
C GLU A 309 2.08 8.10 -13.55
N PHE A 310 0.98 7.33 -13.51
CA PHE A 310 1.04 5.89 -13.30
C PHE A 310 1.89 5.19 -14.37
N SER A 311 1.66 5.52 -15.64
CA SER A 311 2.39 4.93 -16.77
C SER A 311 3.89 5.24 -16.72
N GLU A 312 4.26 6.46 -16.32
CA GLU A 312 5.65 6.87 -16.13
C GLU A 312 6.31 6.13 -14.98
N TRP A 313 5.66 6.05 -13.82
CA TRP A 313 6.16 5.26 -12.69
C TRP A 313 6.36 3.80 -13.07
N ARG A 314 5.42 3.19 -13.82
CA ARG A 314 5.55 1.81 -14.32
C ARG A 314 6.77 1.62 -15.21
N ARG A 315 7.13 2.60 -16.04
CA ARG A 315 8.37 2.56 -16.84
C ARG A 315 9.64 2.60 -15.99
N GLN A 316 9.62 3.28 -14.86
CA GLN A 316 10.77 3.40 -13.94
C GLN A 316 11.03 2.13 -13.13
N LEU A 317 10.07 1.20 -13.06
CA LEU A 317 10.21 -0.07 -12.32
C LEU A 317 10.84 -1.20 -13.14
N ASN A 318 10.91 -1.03 -14.47
CA ASN A 318 11.45 -1.97 -15.44
C ASN A 318 12.85 -1.53 -15.86
#